data_AF-A0A3D5U7K4-F1
#
_entry.id   AF-A0A3D5U7K4-F1
#
_cell.length_a   1.000
_cell.length_b   1.000
_cell.length_c   1.000
_cell.angle_alpha   90.00
_cell.angle_beta   90.00
_cell.angle_gamma   90.00
#
_symmetry.space_group_name_H-M   'P 1'
#
loop_
_entity.id
_entity.type
_entity.pdbx_description
1 polymer ?
#
loop_
_entity_poly.entity_id
_entity_poly.type
_entity_poly.pdbx_seq_one_letter_code
_entity_poly.pdbx_strand_id
1 'polypeptide(L)'
;GILFGDGHDLASLPGSECNDQFVEGKCITNHHGGILGGVSTGQELRFDLVFRPVSSISLEQETVDYQERPSRIKLSGRHDSCHIPRVIPVCEAMLTICLADAIQYQRLNSGKQDLAGYREALDKLDEDLLLLLKRRREIVQQVKEYKLANHLAPKDPIR
;
A
#
# COMPACT_ATOMS: atom_id res chain seq x y z
N GLY A 1 -5.98 4.82 8.28
CA GLY A 1 -6.81 5.19 7.12
C GLY A 1 -6.02 6.12 6.23
N ILE A 2 -6.35 6.19 4.94
CA ILE A 2 -5.76 7.14 3.98
C ILE A 2 -6.93 7.80 3.25
N LEU A 3 -6.91 9.12 3.16
CA LEU A 3 -7.99 9.92 2.58
C LEU A 3 -7.36 10.86 1.55
N PHE A 4 -7.80 10.80 0.29
CA PHE A 4 -7.24 11.66 -0.76
C PHE A 4 -8.10 12.92 -0.94
N GLY A 5 -7.45 14.05 -1.22
CA GLY A 5 -8.11 15.31 -1.50
C GLY A 5 -8.95 15.81 -0.32
N ASP A 6 -10.25 15.93 -0.54
CA ASP A 6 -11.21 16.32 0.50
C ASP A 6 -11.71 15.13 1.35
N GLY A 7 -11.26 13.91 1.04
CA GLY A 7 -11.42 12.75 1.89
C GLY A 7 -12.88 12.42 2.20
N HIS A 8 -13.25 12.50 3.48
CA HIS A 8 -14.60 12.19 3.94
C HIS A 8 -15.63 13.27 3.57
N ASP A 9 -15.20 14.51 3.34
CA ASP A 9 -16.11 15.62 3.06
C ASP A 9 -16.82 15.42 1.70
N LEU A 10 -16.16 14.75 0.76
CA LEU A 10 -16.73 14.35 -0.54
C LEU A 10 -18.02 13.53 -0.42
N ALA A 11 -18.19 12.75 0.65
CA ALA A 11 -19.38 11.93 0.85
C ALA A 11 -20.63 12.76 1.17
N SER A 12 -20.46 14.02 1.59
CA SER A 12 -21.55 14.90 2.00
C SER A 12 -21.94 15.91 0.91
N LEU A 13 -21.25 15.91 -0.22
CA LEU A 13 -21.39 16.92 -1.26
C LEU A 13 -22.04 16.33 -2.53
N PRO A 14 -22.87 17.10 -3.26
CA PRO A 14 -23.40 16.68 -4.55
C PRO A 14 -22.28 16.68 -5.60
N GLY A 15 -22.40 15.84 -6.63
CA GLY A 15 -21.40 15.76 -7.70
C GLY A 15 -21.14 17.09 -8.41
N SER A 16 -22.13 17.99 -8.49
CA SER A 16 -21.95 19.34 -9.04
C SER A 16 -20.95 20.20 -8.28
N GLU A 17 -20.72 19.91 -7.00
CA GLU A 17 -19.80 20.62 -6.12
C GLU A 17 -18.48 19.87 -5.93
N CYS A 18 -18.47 18.53 -6.02
CA CYS A 18 -17.25 17.71 -5.94
C CYS A 18 -16.43 17.68 -7.23
N ASN A 19 -17.06 17.87 -8.38
CA ASN A 19 -16.39 17.66 -9.66
C ASN A 19 -15.31 18.71 -9.90
N ASP A 20 -14.06 18.27 -9.98
CA ASP A 20 -12.97 19.13 -10.40
C ASP A 20 -13.06 19.45 -11.91
N GLN A 21 -13.31 20.72 -12.23
CA GLN A 21 -13.49 21.18 -13.61
C GLN A 21 -12.15 21.42 -14.29
N PHE A 22 -12.08 21.09 -15.59
CA PHE A 22 -10.92 21.33 -16.43
C PHE A 22 -11.16 22.51 -17.37
N VAL A 23 -10.28 23.51 -17.33
CA VAL A 23 -10.26 24.65 -18.26
C VAL A 23 -8.88 24.74 -18.89
N GLU A 24 -8.82 24.82 -20.22
CA GLU A 24 -7.57 24.82 -20.99
C GLU A 24 -6.65 23.62 -20.66
N GLY A 25 -7.25 22.47 -20.36
CA GLY A 25 -6.52 21.24 -20.00
C GLY A 25 -5.95 21.23 -18.58
N LYS A 26 -6.25 22.23 -17.75
CA LYS A 26 -5.83 22.29 -16.35
C LYS A 26 -7.03 22.16 -15.42
N CYS A 27 -6.86 21.37 -14.37
CA CYS A 27 -7.82 21.33 -13.27
C CYS A 27 -7.85 22.67 -12.52
N ILE A 28 -9.03 23.24 -12.28
CA ILE A 28 -9.17 24.51 -11.57
C ILE A 28 -9.14 24.30 -10.05
N THR A 29 -9.74 23.21 -9.59
CA THR A 29 -9.82 22.79 -8.19
C THR A 29 -9.04 21.49 -7.99
N ASN A 30 -8.92 21.06 -6.74
CA ASN A 30 -8.17 19.86 -6.38
C ASN A 30 -8.88 19.06 -5.28
N HIS A 31 -10.18 18.83 -5.43
CA HIS A 31 -11.01 18.03 -4.52
C HIS A 31 -10.59 16.55 -4.55
N HIS A 32 -10.11 16.07 -5.69
CA HIS A 32 -9.54 14.72 -5.87
C HIS A 32 -8.11 14.55 -5.29
N GLY A 33 -7.46 15.62 -4.80
CA GLY A 33 -6.14 15.54 -4.15
C GLY A 33 -5.00 15.07 -5.03
N GLY A 34 -4.97 15.52 -6.28
CA GLY A 34 -3.94 15.21 -7.27
C GLY A 34 -4.14 13.87 -7.99
N ILE A 35 -5.08 13.02 -7.56
CA ILE A 35 -5.32 11.70 -8.15
C ILE A 35 -6.78 11.57 -8.58
N LEU A 36 -7.02 11.35 -9.87
CA LEU A 36 -8.36 11.10 -10.42
C LEU A 36 -8.37 9.76 -11.16
N GLY A 37 -9.31 8.87 -10.81
CA GLY A 37 -9.39 7.54 -11.42
C GLY A 37 -8.13 6.68 -11.21
N GLY A 38 -7.34 6.95 -10.17
CA GLY A 38 -6.07 6.27 -9.90
C GLY A 38 -4.88 6.80 -10.70
N VAL A 39 -5.04 7.90 -11.43
CA VAL A 39 -3.98 8.52 -12.25
C VAL A 39 -3.71 9.93 -11.72
N SER A 40 -2.44 10.34 -11.73
CA SER A 40 -2.06 11.70 -11.36
C SER A 40 -2.59 12.72 -12.39
N THR A 41 -3.11 13.84 -11.89
CA THR A 41 -3.73 14.89 -12.71
C THR A 41 -2.79 16.06 -13.01
N GLY A 42 -1.60 16.05 -12.41
CA GLY A 42 -0.65 17.16 -12.43
C GLY A 42 -0.90 18.23 -11.35
N GLN A 43 -1.99 18.13 -10.60
CA GLN A 43 -2.22 18.92 -9.37
C GLN A 43 -1.38 18.38 -8.21
N GLU A 44 -1.30 19.17 -7.13
CA GLU A 44 -0.65 18.75 -5.89
C GLU A 44 -1.29 17.47 -5.32
N LEU A 45 -0.45 16.50 -4.96
CA LEU A 45 -0.88 15.29 -4.28
C LEU A 45 -1.22 15.64 -2.82
N ARG A 46 -2.51 15.60 -2.48
CA ARG A 46 -3.01 15.86 -1.13
C ARG A 46 -3.69 14.62 -0.58
N PHE A 47 -3.27 14.19 0.60
CA PHE A 47 -3.95 13.14 1.34
C PHE A 47 -3.69 13.27 2.84
N ASP A 48 -4.65 12.79 3.61
CA ASP A 48 -4.57 12.69 5.06
C ASP A 48 -4.34 11.25 5.49
N LEU A 49 -3.58 11.10 6.58
CA LEU A 49 -3.27 9.81 7.18
C LEU A 49 -3.89 9.73 8.58
N VAL A 50 -4.60 8.63 8.82
CA VAL A 50 -5.29 8.36 10.08
C VAL A 50 -4.59 7.23 10.82
N PHE A 51 -4.08 7.53 12.00
CA PHE A 51 -3.38 6.59 12.88
C PHE A 51 -4.18 6.29 14.14
N ARG A 52 -4.12 5.03 14.59
CA ARG A 52 -4.65 4.66 15.91
C ARG A 52 -3.73 5.22 17.00
N PRO A 53 -4.26 5.68 18.16
CA PRO A 53 -3.41 6.03 19.29
C PRO A 53 -2.48 4.89 19.73
N VAL A 54 -1.39 5.24 20.41
CA VAL A 54 -0.44 4.26 20.95
C VAL A 54 -1.18 3.33 21.92
N SER A 55 -1.08 2.01 21.70
CA SER A 55 -1.73 1.01 22.54
C SER A 55 -1.07 0.86 23.91
N SER A 56 0.24 1.09 23.98
CA SER A 56 1.04 0.97 25.20
C SER A 56 0.81 2.14 26.16
N ILE A 57 -0.21 2.01 27.01
CA ILE A 57 -0.56 2.98 28.05
C ILE A 57 -0.40 2.39 29.45
N SER A 58 -0.31 3.24 30.46
CA SER A 58 -0.09 2.85 31.86
C SER A 58 -1.36 2.33 32.57
N LEU A 59 -2.52 2.41 31.90
CA LEU A 59 -3.77 1.86 32.41
C LEU A 59 -3.78 0.35 32.26
N GLU A 60 -4.35 -0.35 33.25
CA GLU A 60 -4.57 -1.78 33.17
C GLU A 60 -5.62 -2.08 32.09
N GLN A 61 -5.34 -3.07 31.24
CA GLN A 61 -6.19 -3.49 30.13
C GLN A 61 -6.43 -4.99 30.17
N GLU A 62 -7.61 -5.41 29.74
CA GLU A 62 -7.93 -6.83 29.54
C GLU A 62 -7.24 -7.35 28.27
N THR A 63 -6.74 -8.57 28.35
CA THR A 63 -6.09 -9.26 27.23
C THR A 63 -6.21 -10.77 27.41
N VAL A 64 -5.56 -11.54 26.55
CA VAL A 64 -5.42 -12.99 26.69
C VAL A 64 -3.94 -13.38 26.73
N ASP A 65 -3.63 -14.47 27.44
CA ASP A 65 -2.29 -15.08 27.37
C ASP A 65 -2.14 -15.94 26.09
N TYR A 66 -0.95 -16.52 25.89
CA TYR A 66 -0.68 -17.38 24.74
C TYR A 66 -1.49 -18.69 24.72
N GLN A 67 -2.15 -19.05 25.83
CA GLN A 67 -3.10 -20.16 25.90
C GLN A 67 -4.56 -19.70 25.77
N GLU A 68 -4.79 -18.46 25.29
CA GLU A 68 -6.11 -17.85 25.10
C GLU A 68 -6.91 -17.66 26.41
N ARG A 69 -6.25 -17.68 27.56
CA ARG A 69 -6.91 -17.51 28.85
C ARG A 69 -7.04 -16.02 29.18
N PRO A 70 -8.18 -15.56 29.74
CA PRO A 70 -8.34 -14.18 30.17
C PRO A 70 -7.23 -13.74 31.13
N SER A 71 -6.64 -12.58 30.84
CA SER A 71 -5.53 -12.01 31.61
C SER A 71 -5.63 -10.49 31.61
N ARG A 72 -4.76 -9.84 32.40
CA ARG A 72 -4.65 -8.37 32.46
C ARG A 72 -3.22 -7.95 32.21
N ILE A 73 -3.05 -6.88 31.46
CA ILE A 73 -1.75 -6.28 31.19
C ILE A 73 -1.73 -4.86 31.72
N LYS A 74 -0.65 -4.52 32.45
CA LYS A 74 -0.35 -3.18 32.90
C LYS A 74 1.10 -2.88 32.57
N LEU A 75 1.30 -1.98 31.62
CA LEU A 75 2.62 -1.62 31.14
C LEU A 75 3.25 -0.57 32.07
N SER A 76 4.54 -0.74 32.35
CA SER A 76 5.35 0.20 33.13
C SER A 76 6.54 0.69 32.32
N GLY A 77 6.98 1.91 32.61
CA GLY A 77 8.10 2.56 31.91
C GLY A 77 7.68 3.72 31.02
N ARG A 78 8.62 4.20 30.19
CA ARG A 78 8.38 5.29 29.24
C ARG A 78 7.90 4.72 27.91
N HIS A 79 6.72 5.16 27.50
CA HIS A 79 6.16 4.89 26.18
C HIS A 79 5.91 6.20 25.46
N ASP A 80 5.91 6.17 24.13
CA ASP A 80 5.54 7.35 23.36
C ASP A 80 4.08 7.69 23.63
N SER A 81 3.80 8.92 24.07
CA SER A 81 2.42 9.43 24.18
C SER A 81 1.83 9.73 22.80
N CYS A 82 2.70 10.05 21.84
CA CYS A 82 2.36 10.31 20.45
C CYS A 82 3.48 9.79 19.54
N HIS A 83 3.15 8.84 18.67
CA HIS A 83 4.10 8.26 17.72
C HIS A 83 4.10 9.02 16.37
N ILE A 84 3.19 9.98 16.16
CA ILE A 84 3.02 10.71 14.90
C ILE A 84 4.32 11.38 14.41
N PRO A 85 5.11 12.08 15.26
CA PRO A 85 6.35 12.71 14.79
C PRO A 85 7.36 11.72 14.20
N ARG A 86 7.34 10.45 14.65
CA ARG A 86 8.21 9.40 14.13
C ARG A 86 7.68 8.77 12.85
N VAL A 87 6.37 8.78 12.66
CA VAL A 87 5.74 8.20 11.47
C VAL A 87 5.84 9.12 10.26
N ILE A 88 5.89 10.44 10.45
CA ILE A 88 5.99 11.41 9.33
C ILE A 88 7.15 11.07 8.37
N PRO A 89 8.41 10.90 8.82
CA PRO A 89 9.50 10.52 7.91
C PRO A 89 9.29 9.15 7.22
N VAL A 90 8.62 8.21 7.89
CA VAL A 90 8.30 6.90 7.30
C VAL A 90 7.29 7.08 6.16
N CYS A 91 6.27 7.91 6.36
CA CYS A 91 5.28 8.21 5.33
C CYS A 91 5.89 8.94 4.13
N GLU A 92 6.78 9.91 4.36
CA GLU A 92 7.52 10.59 3.28
C GLU A 92 8.39 9.63 2.48
N ALA A 93 9.09 8.71 3.15
CA ALA A 93 9.90 7.69 2.49
C ALA A 93 9.02 6.73 1.66
N MET A 94 7.90 6.27 2.22
CA MET A 94 6.96 5.40 1.51
C MET A 94 6.34 6.11 0.30
N LEU A 95 5.93 7.37 0.44
CA LEU A 95 5.42 8.18 -0.67
C LEU A 95 6.47 8.29 -1.78
N THR A 96 7.73 8.56 -1.42
CA THR A 96 8.83 8.67 -2.39
C THR A 96 9.02 7.37 -3.18
N ILE A 97 9.00 6.22 -2.49
CA ILE A 97 9.12 4.90 -3.13
C ILE A 97 7.93 4.64 -4.06
N CYS A 98 6.70 4.89 -3.62
CA CYS A 98 5.50 4.70 -4.44
C CYS A 98 5.51 5.59 -5.69
N LEU A 99 5.93 6.86 -5.57
CA LEU A 99 6.02 7.77 -6.71
C LEU A 99 7.13 7.36 -7.68
N ALA A 100 8.28 6.93 -7.17
CA ALA A 100 9.37 6.44 -8.01
C ALA A 100 8.93 5.24 -8.85
N ASP A 101 8.21 4.28 -8.24
CA ASP A 101 7.69 3.11 -8.94
C ASP A 101 6.63 3.50 -9.99
N ALA A 102 5.67 4.37 -9.63
CA ALA A 102 4.65 4.85 -10.57
C ALA A 102 5.26 5.60 -11.78
N ILE A 103 6.26 6.45 -11.54
CA ILE A 103 7.01 7.13 -12.61
C ILE A 103 7.73 6.11 -13.48
N GLN A 104 8.32 5.09 -12.86
CA GLN A 104 9.05 4.06 -13.59
C GLN A 104 8.12 3.26 -14.52
N TYR A 105 6.96 2.83 -14.01
CA TYR A 105 5.93 2.19 -14.84
C TYR A 105 5.48 3.09 -16.00
N GLN A 106 5.27 4.39 -15.75
CA GLN A 106 4.90 5.31 -16.81
C GLN A 106 6.00 5.43 -17.89
N ARG A 107 7.28 5.43 -17.50
CA ARG A 107 8.41 5.44 -18.45
C ARG A 107 8.46 4.18 -19.31
N LEU A 108 8.03 3.03 -18.82
CA LEU A 108 7.92 1.84 -19.67
C LEU A 108 6.87 2.00 -20.77
N ASN A 109 5.75 2.65 -20.44
CA ASN A 109 4.63 2.82 -21.37
C ASN A 109 4.86 3.96 -22.37
N SER A 110 5.51 5.04 -21.97
CA SER A 110 5.61 6.28 -22.76
C SER A 110 7.01 6.89 -22.82
N GLY A 111 8.05 6.17 -22.37
CA GLY A 111 9.42 6.66 -22.34
C GLY A 111 10.01 6.87 -23.74
N LYS A 112 11.11 7.64 -23.80
CA LYS A 112 11.90 7.75 -25.04
C LYS A 112 12.33 6.36 -25.47
N GLN A 113 12.15 6.06 -26.75
CA GLN A 113 12.67 4.85 -27.39
C GLN A 113 14.19 4.95 -27.59
N ASP A 114 14.94 5.09 -26.49
CA ASP A 114 16.39 5.05 -26.45
C ASP A 114 16.88 3.80 -25.71
N LEU A 115 18.19 3.53 -25.82
CA LEU A 115 18.79 2.31 -25.26
C LEU A 115 18.65 2.22 -23.74
N ALA A 116 18.63 3.35 -23.03
CA ALA A 116 18.46 3.38 -21.59
C ALA A 116 17.03 2.96 -21.21
N GLY A 117 16.02 3.53 -21.89
CA GLY A 117 14.63 3.16 -21.68
C GLY A 117 14.34 1.68 -21.97
N TYR A 118 14.92 1.11 -23.03
CA TYR A 118 14.76 -0.31 -23.32
C TYR A 118 15.40 -1.23 -22.27
N ARG A 119 16.57 -0.85 -21.73
CA ARG A 119 17.21 -1.61 -20.63
C ARG A 119 16.35 -1.59 -19.38
N GLU A 120 15.81 -0.42 -19.03
CA GLU A 120 14.93 -0.27 -17.88
C GLU A 120 13.64 -1.09 -18.02
N ALA A 121 13.10 -1.20 -19.23
CA ALA A 121 11.97 -2.07 -19.54
C ALA A 121 12.30 -3.55 -19.39
N LEU A 122 13.47 -3.98 -19.84
CA LEU A 122 13.93 -5.35 -19.66
C LEU A 122 14.14 -5.68 -18.18
N ASP A 123 14.78 -4.80 -17.42
CA ASP A 123 15.02 -5.00 -15.99
C ASP A 123 13.69 -5.17 -15.21
N LYS A 124 12.66 -4.41 -15.58
CA LYS A 124 11.32 -4.54 -14.98
C LYS A 124 10.60 -5.83 -15.38
N LEU A 125 10.68 -6.25 -16.64
CA LEU A 125 10.15 -7.54 -17.06
C LEU A 125 10.84 -8.71 -16.33
N ASP A 126 12.16 -8.61 -16.14
CA ASP A 126 12.93 -9.62 -15.41
C ASP A 126 12.55 -9.66 -13.92
N GLU A 127 12.33 -8.51 -13.29
CA GLU A 127 11.78 -8.40 -11.92
C GLU A 127 10.41 -9.10 -11.80
N ASP A 128 9.48 -8.80 -12.72
CA ASP A 128 8.15 -9.41 -12.76
C ASP A 128 8.22 -10.93 -12.96
N LEU A 129 9.09 -11.41 -13.87
CA LEU A 129 9.31 -12.84 -14.10
C LEU A 129 9.84 -13.54 -12.84
N LEU A 130 10.79 -12.93 -12.13
CA LEU A 130 11.32 -13.47 -10.88
C LEU A 130 10.25 -13.55 -9.80
N LEU A 131 9.40 -12.54 -9.68
CA LEU A 131 8.30 -12.51 -8.73
C LEU A 131 7.25 -13.59 -9.05
N LEU A 132 6.90 -13.75 -10.33
CA LEU A 132 6.01 -14.81 -10.80
C LEU A 132 6.57 -16.21 -10.51
N LEU A 133 7.88 -16.42 -10.74
CA LEU A 133 8.54 -17.68 -10.41
C LEU A 133 8.52 -17.97 -8.91
N LYS A 134 8.74 -16.96 -8.06
CA LYS A 134 8.63 -17.10 -6.60
C LYS A 134 7.20 -17.49 -6.20
N ARG A 135 6.20 -16.75 -6.67
CA ARG A 135 4.79 -17.03 -6.35
C ARG A 135 4.34 -18.40 -6.84
N ARG A 136 4.82 -18.85 -8.00
CA ARG A 136 4.60 -20.21 -8.49
C ARG A 136 5.16 -21.25 -7.51
N ARG A 137 6.37 -21.05 -6.97
CA ARG A 137 6.95 -21.99 -5.97
C ARG A 137 6.11 -22.05 -4.70
N GLU A 138 5.64 -20.90 -4.21
CA GLU A 138 4.76 -20.84 -3.04
C GLU A 138 3.46 -21.61 -3.28
N ILE A 139 2.84 -21.44 -4.45
CA ILE A 139 1.63 -22.21 -4.82
C ILE A 139 1.93 -23.71 -4.93
N VAL A 140 3.06 -24.10 -5.52
CA VAL A 140 3.46 -25.53 -5.57
C VAL A 140 3.59 -26.11 -4.17
N GLN A 141 4.15 -25.35 -3.23
CA GLN A 141 4.27 -25.77 -1.83
C GLN A 141 2.88 -25.90 -1.16
N GLN A 142 1.98 -24.95 -1.37
CA GLN A 142 0.60 -25.03 -0.88
C GLN A 142 -0.15 -26.24 -1.47
N VAL A 143 0.05 -26.56 -2.77
CA VAL A 143 -0.53 -27.75 -3.40
C VAL A 143 0.01 -29.03 -2.73
N LYS A 144 1.30 -29.08 -2.40
CA LYS A 144 1.90 -30.21 -1.69
C LYS A 144 1.27 -30.39 -0.30
N GLU A 145 1.13 -29.32 0.47
CA GLU A 145 0.49 -29.33 1.79
C GLU A 145 -0.97 -29.77 1.72
N TYR A 146 -1.72 -29.24 0.75
CA TYR A 146 -3.11 -29.63 0.52
C TYR A 146 -3.24 -31.13 0.19
N LYS A 147 -2.36 -31.65 -0.68
CA LYS A 147 -2.37 -33.09 -1.01
C LYS A 147 -2.06 -33.97 0.19
N LEU A 148 -1.10 -33.57 1.02
CA LEU A 148 -0.77 -34.28 2.27
C LEU A 148 -1.97 -34.30 3.23
N ALA A 149 -2.61 -33.15 3.45
CA ALA A 149 -3.77 -33.04 4.33
C ALA A 149 -4.97 -33.88 3.85
N ASN A 150 -5.13 -34.01 2.52
CA ASN A 150 -6.27 -34.72 1.91
C ASN A 150 -5.92 -36.14 1.42
N HIS A 151 -4.76 -36.69 1.80
CA HIS A 151 -4.31 -38.03 1.42
C HIS A 151 -4.32 -38.29 -0.10
N LEU A 152 -4.07 -37.24 -0.89
CA LEU A 152 -4.01 -37.32 -2.35
C LEU A 152 -2.59 -37.69 -2.80
N ALA A 153 -2.48 -38.66 -3.71
CA ALA A 153 -1.18 -39.10 -4.21
C ALA A 153 -0.44 -37.97 -4.98
N PRO A 154 0.88 -37.79 -4.76
CA PRO A 154 1.70 -36.96 -5.63
C PRO A 154 1.69 -37.55 -7.05
N LYS A 155 1.55 -36.69 -8.07
CA LYS A 155 1.46 -37.13 -9.47
C LYS A 155 2.80 -37.62 -10.02
N ASP A 156 3.90 -37.32 -9.33
CA ASP A 156 5.26 -37.71 -9.69
C ASP A 156 6.11 -37.78 -8.40
N PRO A 157 6.66 -38.93 -7.99
CA PRO A 157 7.45 -39.05 -6.77
C PRO A 157 8.90 -38.54 -6.92
N ILE A 158 9.35 -38.19 -8.13
CA ILE A 158 10.74 -37.84 -8.45
C ILE A 158 10.93 -36.31 -8.66
N ARG A 159 9.86 -35.52 -8.71
CA ARG A 159 9.89 -34.10 -9.07
C ARG A 159 9.61 -33.15 -7.91
#